data_AF-A0A4R9QB69-F1
#
_entry.id   AF-A0A4R9QB69-F1
#
_cell.length_a   1.000
_cell.length_b   1.000
_cell.length_c   1.000
_cell.angle_alpha   90.00
_cell.angle_beta   90.00
_cell.angle_gamma   90.00
#
_symmetry.space_group_name_H-M   'P 1'
#
loop_
_entity.id
_entity.type
_entity.pdbx_description
1 polymer ?
#
loop_
_entity_poly.entity_id
_entity_poly.type
_entity_poly.pdbx_seq_one_letter_code
_entity_poly.pdbx_strand_id
1 'polypeptide(L)'
;MRWTLFPRRKDAAPSPAGDDEAKAVEFSPELWAAINGGWGLPTKSGVQVSTTGALQVTPFHRGILVIAEGIAQLPIEIHKRSAQGTEPATDHPAYDILLHRTNNLQDAFQFWRTTLMHAAGAGDGVSYKVMVGGQLRELIPIRPEAVAIRLPNQYNFVTYDLTFEGGGFASVGADQILHIKGPSWFNYKGLDPAVIGREAIGLAKSTEETHAQLHRNGARPSGALETDQKLTTAQIDKLRAQWQESYGGVANTGKTPVLAGGLKWNQITQSGVDAEHIATRKLQIEEIARLLGVFPIMLGHSGDQTPTFASADAFLEAHVRYTLQPWIKSVRSAVETQILTKEERAAGYYCRCDTSELLRGSLKDRTEYYKAALGTNSSPGWLRPNEVREDDGWNPDDEPKMDEVWQPATMAPAGQDPGAGQAEAKATPRTLYVCRKLLNTDAFLKWAHGQGFKNTLPADQLHVTIAYSRARIDWLTVGENWVQNPKGTLTIAPGGPRVVEALGKDGAAIALLFASTDLSWRHVAIREAGASFDWPEYQPHVTITTDPTDVDLSKVEPYRGELIFGPEIFSEIDPNPQDRADSGQATE
;
A
#
# COMPACT_ATOMS: atom_id res chain seq x y z
N MET A 1 -27.56 10.95 -42.63
CA MET A 1 -28.85 10.24 -42.55
C MET A 1 -29.76 10.98 -41.59
N ARG A 2 -31.05 11.07 -41.93
CA ARG A 2 -32.06 11.95 -41.32
C ARG A 2 -32.59 11.29 -40.05
N TRP A 3 -32.48 11.96 -38.90
CA TRP A 3 -32.99 11.47 -37.60
C TRP A 3 -34.52 11.55 -37.58
N THR A 4 -35.20 10.42 -37.48
CA THR A 4 -36.65 10.36 -37.21
C THR A 4 -36.89 10.33 -35.70
N LEU A 5 -37.21 11.50 -35.14
CA LEU A 5 -37.76 11.67 -33.81
C LEU A 5 -39.25 11.27 -33.83
N PHE A 6 -39.65 10.33 -32.97
CA PHE A 6 -41.06 10.02 -32.74
C PHE A 6 -41.74 11.19 -32.00
N PRO A 7 -42.98 11.58 -32.38
CA PRO A 7 -43.64 12.73 -31.78
C PRO A 7 -44.19 12.42 -30.38
N ARG A 8 -44.07 13.42 -29.50
CA ARG A 8 -44.63 13.50 -28.14
C ARG A 8 -46.15 13.33 -28.20
N ARG A 9 -46.71 12.36 -27.46
CA ARG A 9 -48.16 12.15 -27.34
C ARG A 9 -48.78 13.38 -26.66
N LYS A 10 -49.72 14.04 -27.33
CA LYS A 10 -50.46 15.21 -26.84
C LYS A 10 -51.40 14.85 -25.69
N ASP A 11 -51.61 15.85 -24.84
CA ASP A 11 -52.37 15.89 -23.59
C ASP A 11 -53.77 15.27 -23.69
N ALA A 12 -54.11 14.44 -22.71
CA ALA A 12 -55.49 14.03 -22.43
C ALA A 12 -56.03 14.88 -21.27
N ALA A 13 -57.20 15.49 -21.46
CA ALA A 13 -57.89 16.32 -20.47
C ALA A 13 -58.30 15.51 -19.21
N PRO A 14 -58.36 16.11 -18.01
CA PRO A 14 -58.75 15.40 -16.80
C PRO A 14 -60.25 15.12 -16.75
N SER A 15 -60.61 13.86 -16.44
CA SER A 15 -61.96 13.39 -16.11
C SER A 15 -62.30 13.76 -14.65
N PRO A 16 -63.57 14.04 -14.28
CA PRO A 16 -63.91 14.51 -12.94
C PRO A 16 -63.77 13.39 -11.90
N ALA A 17 -63.27 13.78 -10.73
CA ALA A 17 -62.99 12.92 -9.58
C ALA A 17 -64.27 12.21 -9.09
N GLY A 18 -64.20 10.88 -9.02
CA GLY A 18 -65.11 10.04 -8.26
C GLY A 18 -64.38 9.52 -7.02
N ASP A 19 -65.06 9.60 -5.88
CA ASP A 19 -64.57 9.26 -4.54
C ASP A 19 -64.31 7.75 -4.37
N ASP A 20 -63.17 7.26 -4.83
CA ASP A 20 -62.62 5.94 -4.48
C ASP A 20 -61.08 6.02 -4.34
N GLU A 21 -60.59 6.91 -3.46
CA GLU A 21 -59.19 6.84 -3.01
C GLU A 21 -59.06 5.83 -1.86
N ALA A 22 -58.81 4.58 -2.22
CA ALA A 22 -58.29 3.57 -1.31
C ALA A 22 -57.10 2.83 -1.93
N LYS A 23 -55.91 3.40 -1.72
CA LYS A 23 -54.69 2.77 -1.15
C LYS A 23 -53.46 3.58 -1.54
N ALA A 24 -53.13 4.59 -0.74
CA ALA A 24 -51.72 4.96 -0.60
C ALA A 24 -51.02 3.74 0.00
N VAL A 25 -50.24 3.02 -0.80
CA VAL A 25 -49.24 2.09 -0.26
C VAL A 25 -48.26 2.98 0.49
N GLU A 26 -48.30 2.98 1.82
CA GLU A 26 -47.22 3.58 2.61
C GLU A 26 -45.95 2.79 2.27
N PHE A 27 -45.07 3.40 1.48
CA PHE A 27 -43.78 2.81 1.18
C PHE A 27 -42.93 2.90 2.45
N SER A 28 -42.72 1.76 3.12
CA SER A 28 -41.80 1.70 4.23
C SER A 28 -40.38 2.09 3.76
N PRO A 29 -39.53 2.68 4.61
CA PRO A 29 -38.14 2.99 4.26
C PRO A 29 -37.39 1.78 3.70
N GLU A 30 -37.69 0.57 4.19
CA GLU A 30 -37.13 -0.68 3.69
C GLU A 30 -37.60 -1.03 2.28
N LEU A 31 -38.87 -0.76 1.95
CA LEU A 31 -39.42 -0.96 0.61
C LEU A 31 -38.86 0.06 -0.39
N TRP A 32 -38.74 1.33 0.01
CA TRP A 32 -38.05 2.37 -0.77
C TRP A 32 -36.58 2.02 -1.04
N ALA A 33 -35.90 1.45 -0.04
CA ALA A 33 -34.52 1.00 -0.17
C ALA A 33 -34.36 -0.20 -1.10
N ALA A 34 -35.29 -1.15 -1.08
CA ALA A 34 -35.27 -2.28 -2.00
C ALA A 34 -35.45 -1.83 -3.47
N ILE A 35 -36.24 -0.77 -3.69
CA ILE A 35 -36.50 -0.21 -5.03
C ILE A 35 -35.33 0.63 -5.55
N ASN A 36 -34.69 1.42 -4.69
CA ASN A 36 -33.58 2.31 -5.08
C ASN A 36 -32.18 1.76 -4.76
N GLY A 37 -32.05 0.48 -4.37
CA GLY A 37 -30.74 -0.11 -4.07
C GLY A 37 -30.06 0.45 -2.81
N GLY A 38 -30.83 0.90 -1.82
CA GLY A 38 -30.33 1.39 -0.53
C GLY A 38 -30.06 2.90 -0.44
N TRP A 39 -30.32 3.65 -1.51
CA TRP A 39 -30.14 5.10 -1.55
C TRP A 39 -31.12 5.83 -0.63
N GLY A 40 -30.60 6.72 0.23
CA GLY A 40 -31.43 7.58 1.08
C GLY A 40 -32.01 6.91 2.34
N LEU A 41 -31.58 5.70 2.68
CA LEU A 41 -31.94 5.08 3.96
C LEU A 41 -31.43 5.92 5.13
N PRO A 42 -32.25 6.10 6.20
CA PRO A 42 -31.72 6.64 7.45
C PRO A 42 -30.69 5.64 8.00
N THR A 43 -29.54 6.16 8.42
CA THR A 43 -28.55 5.40 9.19
C THR A 43 -29.06 5.15 10.61
N LYS A 44 -28.36 4.32 11.39
CA LYS A 44 -28.65 4.15 12.82
C LYS A 44 -28.52 5.46 13.62
N SER A 45 -27.74 6.42 13.11
CA SER A 45 -27.65 7.78 13.65
C SER A 45 -28.78 8.71 13.19
N GLY A 46 -29.72 8.23 12.35
CA GLY A 46 -30.86 8.98 11.82
C GLY A 46 -30.54 9.88 10.62
N VAL A 47 -29.29 9.93 10.16
CA VAL A 47 -28.85 10.76 9.03
C VAL A 47 -29.04 10.00 7.72
N GLN A 48 -29.57 10.64 6.69
CA GLN A 48 -29.62 10.04 5.36
C GLN A 48 -28.28 10.19 4.63
N VAL A 49 -27.84 9.10 3.99
CA VAL A 49 -26.63 9.08 3.15
C VAL A 49 -27.03 8.80 1.71
N SER A 50 -26.76 9.77 0.85
CA SER A 50 -26.76 9.64 -0.61
C SER A 50 -25.34 9.80 -1.13
N THR A 51 -25.06 9.42 -2.38
CA THR A 51 -23.72 9.59 -2.96
C THR A 51 -23.27 11.06 -2.95
N THR A 52 -24.15 12.00 -3.29
CA THR A 52 -23.86 13.45 -3.13
C THR A 52 -23.58 13.82 -1.68
N GLY A 53 -24.36 13.27 -0.74
CA GLY A 53 -24.17 13.51 0.69
C GLY A 53 -22.92 12.85 1.26
N ALA A 54 -22.41 11.79 0.63
CA ALA A 54 -21.16 11.11 0.97
C ALA A 54 -19.95 11.89 0.43
N LEU A 55 -20.06 12.47 -0.77
CA LEU A 55 -19.01 13.34 -1.34
C LEU A 55 -18.75 14.61 -0.51
N GLN A 56 -19.70 15.04 0.33
CA GLN A 56 -19.49 16.15 1.27
C GLN A 56 -18.67 15.74 2.51
N VAL A 57 -18.50 14.44 2.75
CA VAL A 57 -17.68 13.92 3.86
C VAL A 57 -16.23 13.88 3.42
N THR A 58 -15.40 14.74 4.00
CA THR A 58 -14.06 15.03 3.49
C THR A 58 -13.13 13.80 3.40
N PRO A 59 -13.12 12.84 4.36
CA PRO A 59 -12.30 11.63 4.22
C PRO A 59 -12.77 10.73 3.06
N PHE A 60 -14.09 10.67 2.81
CA PHE A 60 -14.66 9.88 1.71
C PHE A 60 -14.29 10.50 0.36
N HIS A 61 -14.50 11.81 0.23
CA HIS A 61 -14.09 12.56 -0.96
C HIS A 61 -12.59 12.42 -1.24
N ARG A 62 -11.75 12.60 -0.23
CA ARG A 62 -10.29 12.49 -0.38
C ARG A 62 -9.87 11.07 -0.74
N GLY A 63 -10.47 10.05 -0.14
CA GLY A 63 -10.13 8.65 -0.44
C GLY A 63 -10.45 8.26 -1.87
N ILE A 64 -11.59 8.71 -2.41
CA ILE A 64 -11.95 8.51 -3.81
C ILE A 64 -10.95 9.23 -4.73
N LEU A 65 -10.59 10.48 -4.41
CA LEU A 65 -9.60 11.24 -5.19
C LEU A 65 -8.22 10.59 -5.17
N VAL A 66 -7.76 10.08 -4.03
CA VAL A 66 -6.47 9.38 -3.93
C VAL A 66 -6.42 8.19 -4.88
N ILE A 67 -7.49 7.40 -4.97
CA ILE A 67 -7.58 6.27 -5.91
C ILE A 67 -7.61 6.79 -7.35
N ALA A 68 -8.51 7.74 -7.64
CA ALA A 68 -8.76 8.20 -9.00
C ALA A 68 -7.55 8.95 -9.60
N GLU A 69 -6.98 9.90 -8.85
CA GLU A 69 -5.81 10.68 -9.28
C GLU A 69 -4.54 9.83 -9.30
N GLY A 70 -4.40 8.87 -8.38
CA GLY A 70 -3.27 7.94 -8.35
C GLY A 70 -3.14 7.11 -9.63
N ILE A 71 -4.25 6.85 -10.32
CA ILE A 71 -4.27 6.13 -11.60
C ILE A 71 -4.33 7.10 -12.79
N ALA A 72 -5.13 8.17 -12.70
CA ALA A 72 -5.31 9.13 -13.80
C ALA A 72 -4.02 9.86 -14.15
N GLN A 73 -3.08 9.99 -13.21
CA GLN A 73 -1.75 10.54 -13.47
C GLN A 73 -0.84 9.62 -14.30
N LEU A 74 -1.20 8.34 -14.46
CA LEU A 74 -0.41 7.38 -15.23
C LEU A 74 -0.73 7.51 -16.71
N PRO A 75 0.28 7.47 -17.60
CA PRO A 75 0.06 7.30 -19.03
C PRO A 75 -0.66 5.97 -19.29
N ILE A 76 -1.86 6.03 -19.87
CA ILE A 76 -2.65 4.86 -20.26
C ILE A 76 -2.66 4.79 -21.78
N GLU A 77 -1.89 3.86 -22.32
CA GLU A 77 -1.57 3.80 -23.74
C GLU A 77 -1.88 2.42 -24.33
N ILE A 78 -2.14 2.41 -25.64
CA ILE A 78 -2.15 1.17 -26.41
C ILE A 78 -0.74 0.92 -26.97
N HIS A 79 -0.21 -0.25 -26.71
CA HIS A 79 1.09 -0.71 -27.20
C HIS A 79 0.90 -1.95 -28.06
N LYS A 80 1.83 -2.21 -28.98
CA LYS A 80 1.84 -3.40 -29.84
C LYS A 80 3.13 -4.18 -29.62
N ARG A 81 3.00 -5.50 -29.43
CA ARG A 81 4.15 -6.41 -29.37
C ARG A 81 4.64 -6.71 -30.78
N SER A 82 5.93 -6.52 -31.03
CA SER A 82 6.64 -6.89 -32.25
C SER A 82 7.73 -7.92 -31.93
N ALA A 83 8.44 -8.41 -32.95
CA ALA A 83 9.59 -9.32 -32.74
C ALA A 83 10.79 -8.59 -32.11
N GLN A 84 10.82 -7.26 -32.20
CA GLN A 84 11.90 -6.38 -31.75
C GLN A 84 11.63 -5.77 -30.36
N GLY A 85 10.41 -5.94 -29.83
CA GLY A 85 10.05 -5.40 -28.52
C GLY A 85 8.59 -4.97 -28.45
N THR A 86 8.34 -3.91 -27.70
CA THR A 86 7.03 -3.29 -27.58
C THR A 86 7.13 -1.84 -28.01
N GLU A 87 6.20 -1.40 -28.86
CA GLU A 87 6.13 -0.02 -29.34
C GLU A 87 4.74 0.60 -29.08
N PRO A 88 4.67 1.91 -28.83
CA PRO A 88 3.40 2.64 -28.76
C PRO A 88 2.62 2.53 -30.08
N ALA A 89 1.34 2.16 -30.00
CA ALA A 89 0.47 2.00 -31.16
C ALA A 89 -0.17 3.34 -31.56
N THR A 90 0.67 4.30 -31.99
CA THR A 90 0.26 5.67 -32.34
C THR A 90 -0.74 5.76 -33.50
N ASP A 91 -0.80 4.72 -34.33
CA ASP A 91 -1.75 4.57 -35.44
C ASP A 91 -3.13 4.06 -35.00
N HIS A 92 -3.26 3.52 -33.79
CA HIS A 92 -4.51 2.97 -33.27
C HIS A 92 -5.48 4.11 -32.87
N PRO A 93 -6.76 4.09 -33.30
CA PRO A 93 -7.71 5.18 -33.01
C PRO A 93 -7.89 5.50 -31.52
N ALA A 94 -7.78 4.49 -30.65
CA ALA A 94 -7.88 4.69 -29.20
C ALA A 94 -6.63 5.30 -28.55
N TYR A 95 -5.47 5.33 -29.23
CA TYR A 95 -4.22 5.80 -28.63
C TYR A 95 -4.33 7.27 -28.17
N ASP A 96 -4.73 8.16 -29.09
CA ASP A 96 -4.91 9.59 -28.79
C ASP A 96 -6.04 9.86 -27.78
N ILE A 97 -7.10 9.05 -27.83
CA ILE A 97 -8.28 9.16 -26.97
C ILE A 97 -7.94 8.85 -25.50
N LEU A 98 -7.13 7.81 -25.27
CA LEU A 98 -6.79 7.37 -23.92
C LEU A 98 -5.63 8.16 -23.30
N LEU A 99 -4.77 8.76 -24.12
CA LEU A 99 -3.56 9.48 -23.67
C LEU A 99 -3.72 11.00 -23.62
N HIS A 100 -4.32 11.62 -24.65
CA HIS A 100 -4.34 13.09 -24.77
C HIS A 100 -5.72 13.68 -24.54
N ARG A 101 -6.71 13.32 -25.37
CA ARG A 101 -8.03 13.95 -25.34
C ARG A 101 -9.14 12.96 -25.58
N THR A 102 -9.87 12.64 -24.52
CA THR A 102 -10.91 11.60 -24.57
C THR A 102 -12.22 12.08 -25.18
N ASN A 103 -12.57 13.36 -24.99
CA ASN A 103 -13.75 13.98 -25.60
C ASN A 103 -13.56 15.50 -25.75
N ASN A 104 -14.56 16.19 -26.30
CA ASN A 104 -14.47 17.64 -26.52
C ASN A 104 -14.39 18.48 -25.23
N LEU A 105 -14.86 17.93 -24.09
CA LEU A 105 -14.91 18.63 -22.81
C LEU A 105 -13.70 18.32 -21.90
N GLN A 106 -13.12 17.13 -22.04
CA GLN A 106 -12.14 16.58 -21.12
C GLN A 106 -10.88 16.09 -21.84
N ASP A 107 -9.72 16.43 -21.26
CA ASP A 107 -8.48 15.70 -21.53
C ASP A 107 -8.53 14.29 -20.90
N ALA A 108 -7.53 13.46 -21.23
CA ALA A 108 -7.47 12.09 -20.73
C ALA A 108 -7.39 12.01 -19.19
N PHE A 109 -6.61 12.88 -18.55
CA PHE A 109 -6.49 12.91 -17.09
C PHE A 109 -7.85 13.18 -16.42
N GLN A 110 -8.58 14.19 -16.91
CA GLN A 110 -9.89 14.57 -16.42
C GLN A 110 -10.92 13.45 -16.62
N PHE A 111 -10.87 12.78 -17.77
CA PHE A 111 -11.74 11.64 -18.07
C PHE A 111 -11.48 10.47 -17.11
N TRP A 112 -10.23 10.04 -16.98
CA TRP A 112 -9.86 8.93 -16.11
C TRP A 112 -10.20 9.24 -14.66
N ARG A 113 -9.86 10.45 -14.19
CA ARG A 113 -10.22 10.91 -12.85
C ARG A 113 -11.73 10.80 -12.64
N THR A 114 -12.54 11.34 -13.55
CA THR A 114 -14.01 11.33 -13.42
C THR A 114 -14.57 9.90 -13.39
N THR A 115 -14.17 9.06 -14.35
CA THR A 115 -14.66 7.68 -14.46
C THR A 115 -14.23 6.82 -13.27
N LEU A 116 -13.01 7.00 -12.78
CA LEU A 116 -12.52 6.30 -11.59
C LEU A 116 -13.16 6.82 -10.31
N MET A 117 -13.47 8.12 -10.22
CA MET A 117 -14.26 8.64 -9.10
C MET A 117 -15.65 8.01 -9.06
N HIS A 118 -16.30 7.82 -10.21
CA HIS A 118 -17.57 7.10 -10.29
C HIS A 118 -17.42 5.64 -9.83
N ALA A 119 -16.40 4.92 -10.32
CA ALA A 119 -16.16 3.53 -9.92
C ALA A 119 -15.81 3.38 -8.43
N ALA A 120 -14.94 4.23 -7.90
CA ALA A 120 -14.49 4.16 -6.51
C ALA A 120 -15.47 4.80 -5.52
N GLY A 121 -16.37 5.68 -5.96
CA GLY A 121 -17.33 6.39 -5.09
C GLY A 121 -18.76 5.88 -5.15
N ALA A 122 -19.17 5.28 -6.28
CA ALA A 122 -20.51 4.75 -6.51
C ALA A 122 -20.51 3.29 -6.99
N GLY A 123 -19.34 2.63 -7.02
CA GLY A 123 -19.17 1.23 -7.39
C GLY A 123 -18.92 1.00 -8.88
N ASP A 124 -19.49 1.82 -9.76
CA ASP A 124 -19.45 1.62 -11.21
C ASP A 124 -19.08 2.91 -11.97
N GLY A 125 -17.98 2.87 -12.71
CA GLY A 125 -17.55 3.93 -13.63
C GLY A 125 -17.93 3.59 -15.06
N VAL A 126 -19.02 4.17 -15.57
CA VAL A 126 -19.58 3.86 -16.88
C VAL A 126 -19.38 5.03 -17.85
N SER A 127 -18.82 4.72 -19.02
CA SER A 127 -18.63 5.67 -20.11
C SER A 127 -19.22 5.13 -21.41
N TYR A 128 -19.94 5.98 -22.13
CA TYR A 128 -20.51 5.67 -23.44
C TYR A 128 -19.44 5.80 -24.53
N LYS A 129 -19.33 4.78 -25.40
CA LYS A 129 -18.43 4.77 -26.56
C LYS A 129 -19.12 5.41 -27.75
N VAL A 130 -18.55 6.50 -28.24
CA VAL A 130 -18.99 7.12 -29.50
C VAL A 130 -18.19 6.50 -30.64
N MET A 131 -18.87 5.74 -31.49
CA MET A 131 -18.27 5.05 -32.64
C MET A 131 -18.66 5.77 -33.95
N VAL A 132 -17.68 6.07 -34.81
CA VAL A 132 -17.90 6.66 -36.14
C VAL A 132 -17.13 5.83 -37.17
N GLY A 133 -17.84 5.29 -38.17
CA GLY A 133 -17.23 4.43 -39.19
C GLY A 133 -16.59 3.16 -38.63
N GLY A 134 -17.09 2.65 -37.49
CA GLY A 134 -16.54 1.48 -36.81
C GLY A 134 -15.32 1.74 -35.93
N GLN A 135 -14.84 2.99 -35.85
CA GLN A 135 -13.72 3.38 -34.99
C GLN A 135 -14.22 4.17 -33.78
N LEU A 136 -13.57 3.96 -32.63
CA LEU A 136 -13.80 4.75 -31.42
C LEU A 136 -13.35 6.20 -31.68
N ARG A 137 -14.22 7.16 -31.34
CA ARG A 137 -13.94 8.59 -31.48
C ARG A 137 -13.92 9.33 -30.16
N GLU A 138 -14.83 8.98 -29.24
CA GLU A 138 -14.91 9.64 -27.94
C GLU A 138 -15.39 8.66 -26.88
N LEU A 139 -14.99 8.90 -25.63
CA LEU A 139 -15.62 8.29 -24.45
C LEU A 139 -16.28 9.39 -23.62
N ILE A 140 -17.56 9.20 -23.32
CA ILE A 140 -18.35 10.16 -22.56
C ILE A 140 -18.71 9.53 -21.20
N PRO A 141 -18.14 9.99 -20.08
CA PRO A 141 -18.50 9.47 -18.77
C PRO A 141 -19.95 9.84 -18.45
N ILE A 142 -20.71 8.86 -17.97
CA ILE A 142 -22.09 9.05 -17.53
C ILE A 142 -22.11 9.11 -16.00
N ARG A 143 -22.87 10.04 -15.44
CA ARG A 143 -23.01 10.19 -13.99
C ARG A 143 -23.62 8.92 -13.39
N PRO A 144 -23.17 8.43 -12.22
CA PRO A 144 -23.64 7.17 -11.65
C PRO A 144 -25.16 7.11 -11.44
N GLU A 145 -25.78 8.22 -11.01
CA GLU A 145 -27.23 8.32 -10.82
C GLU A 145 -28.04 8.19 -12.13
N ALA A 146 -27.38 8.34 -13.27
CA ALA A 146 -27.98 8.28 -14.59
C ALA A 146 -27.75 6.94 -15.31
N VAL A 147 -27.23 5.93 -14.59
CA VAL A 147 -26.95 4.59 -15.10
C VAL A 147 -27.71 3.56 -14.29
N ALA A 148 -28.47 2.69 -14.97
CA ALA A 148 -28.97 1.46 -14.38
C ALA A 148 -28.43 0.24 -15.13
N ILE A 149 -27.63 -0.58 -14.43
CA ILE A 149 -27.05 -1.81 -14.96
C ILE A 149 -28.04 -2.95 -14.73
N ARG A 150 -28.52 -3.56 -15.81
CA ARG A 150 -29.53 -4.62 -15.80
C ARG A 150 -28.95 -5.94 -16.29
N LEU A 151 -29.49 -7.03 -15.76
CA LEU A 151 -29.19 -8.39 -16.19
C LEU A 151 -30.49 -9.09 -16.63
N PRO A 152 -31.07 -8.69 -17.78
CA PRO A 152 -32.44 -9.06 -18.15
C PRO A 152 -32.62 -10.56 -18.44
N ASN A 153 -31.56 -11.29 -18.79
CA ASN A 153 -31.62 -12.71 -19.13
C ASN A 153 -30.61 -13.54 -18.33
N GLN A 154 -30.83 -13.64 -17.00
CA GLN A 154 -30.17 -14.60 -16.09
C GLN A 154 -28.72 -14.95 -16.45
N TYR A 155 -27.85 -13.94 -16.53
CA TYR A 155 -26.40 -14.04 -16.83
C TYR A 155 -25.94 -14.11 -18.29
N ASN A 156 -26.82 -14.02 -19.29
CA ASN A 156 -26.41 -14.09 -20.70
C ASN A 156 -25.72 -12.80 -21.20
N PHE A 157 -26.31 -11.64 -20.94
CA PHE A 157 -25.72 -10.34 -21.28
C PHE A 157 -26.18 -9.25 -20.32
N VAL A 158 -25.35 -8.21 -20.21
CA VAL A 158 -25.61 -7.01 -19.39
C VAL A 158 -26.09 -5.90 -20.32
N THR A 159 -27.13 -5.18 -19.89
CA THR A 159 -27.60 -3.96 -20.58
C THR A 159 -27.48 -2.77 -19.66
N TYR A 160 -27.28 -1.60 -20.25
CA TYR A 160 -27.10 -0.34 -19.55
C TYR A 160 -28.20 0.62 -19.97
N ASP A 161 -29.03 1.00 -19.02
CA ASP A 161 -30.04 2.03 -19.19
C ASP A 161 -29.40 3.37 -18.82
N LEU A 162 -29.19 4.24 -19.81
CA LEU A 162 -28.51 5.52 -19.68
C LEU A 162 -29.50 6.68 -19.80
N THR A 163 -29.37 7.65 -18.90
CA THR A 163 -30.05 8.94 -19.01
C THR A 163 -29.04 10.04 -19.28
N PHE A 164 -29.21 10.79 -20.37
CA PHE A 164 -28.33 11.91 -20.72
C PHE A 164 -28.85 13.22 -20.12
N GLU A 165 -27.98 14.21 -19.95
CA GLU A 165 -28.34 15.48 -19.28
C GLU A 165 -29.48 16.26 -19.94
N GLY A 166 -29.72 16.05 -21.25
CA GLY A 166 -30.85 16.61 -21.98
C GLY A 166 -32.19 15.86 -21.80
N GLY A 167 -32.25 14.87 -20.91
CA GLY A 167 -33.45 14.03 -20.69
C GLY A 167 -33.64 12.92 -21.72
N GLY A 168 -32.69 12.71 -22.63
CA GLY A 168 -32.67 11.57 -23.53
C GLY A 168 -32.39 10.28 -22.77
N PHE A 169 -32.99 9.17 -23.22
CA PHE A 169 -32.79 7.85 -22.64
C PHE A 169 -32.33 6.87 -23.73
N ALA A 170 -31.41 5.98 -23.38
CA ALA A 170 -30.98 4.88 -24.25
C ALA A 170 -30.67 3.62 -23.43
N SER A 171 -31.18 2.47 -23.88
CA SER A 171 -30.75 1.16 -23.40
C SER A 171 -29.74 0.59 -24.39
N VAL A 172 -28.52 0.33 -23.93
CA VAL A 172 -27.39 -0.09 -24.78
C VAL A 172 -26.74 -1.37 -24.28
N GLY A 173 -26.08 -2.08 -25.18
CA GLY A 173 -25.30 -3.28 -24.86
C GLY A 173 -23.93 -2.96 -24.27
N ALA A 174 -23.28 -3.97 -23.70
CA ALA A 174 -21.91 -3.86 -23.16
C ALA A 174 -20.86 -3.51 -24.24
N ASP A 175 -21.13 -3.80 -25.50
CA ASP A 175 -20.28 -3.43 -26.64
C ASP A 175 -20.15 -1.91 -26.80
N GLN A 176 -21.19 -1.15 -26.45
CA GLN A 176 -21.23 0.32 -26.55
C GLN A 176 -20.70 1.04 -25.29
N ILE A 177 -20.22 0.30 -24.29
CA ILE A 177 -19.88 0.85 -22.97
C ILE A 177 -18.46 0.49 -22.58
N LEU A 178 -17.73 1.46 -22.03
CA LEU A 178 -16.56 1.21 -21.20
C LEU A 178 -17.01 1.25 -19.74
N HIS A 179 -16.88 0.12 -19.06
CA HIS A 179 -17.29 -0.09 -17.69
C HIS A 179 -16.08 -0.44 -16.83
N ILE A 180 -15.66 0.52 -16.00
CA ILE A 180 -14.69 0.32 -14.93
C ILE A 180 -15.44 -0.08 -13.67
N LYS A 181 -15.40 -1.38 -13.36
CA LYS A 181 -16.09 -1.94 -12.19
C LYS A 181 -15.19 -1.82 -10.95
N GLY A 182 -15.72 -1.23 -9.88
CA GLY A 182 -15.09 -1.24 -8.57
C GLY A 182 -15.12 -2.62 -7.90
N PRO A 183 -14.65 -2.73 -6.64
CA PRO A 183 -14.77 -3.95 -5.84
C PRO A 183 -16.21 -4.45 -5.85
N SER A 184 -16.39 -5.75 -6.04
CA SER A 184 -17.73 -6.29 -6.21
C SER A 184 -17.95 -7.66 -5.59
N TRP A 185 -19.14 -7.80 -5.00
CA TRP A 185 -19.77 -9.09 -4.68
C TRP A 185 -20.59 -9.65 -5.85
N PHE A 186 -21.08 -8.76 -6.73
CA PHE A 186 -21.85 -9.14 -7.92
C PHE A 186 -20.93 -9.37 -9.13
N ASN A 187 -21.28 -10.30 -10.00
CA ASN A 187 -20.49 -10.55 -11.21
C ASN A 187 -20.62 -9.42 -12.26
N TYR A 188 -21.73 -8.68 -12.30
CA TYR A 188 -22.03 -7.73 -13.38
C TYR A 188 -21.92 -6.23 -13.02
N LYS A 189 -21.93 -5.85 -11.73
CA LYS A 189 -21.86 -4.46 -11.24
C LYS A 189 -21.02 -4.36 -9.99
N GLY A 190 -20.57 -3.18 -9.59
CA GLY A 190 -19.78 -2.89 -8.40
C GLY A 190 -20.60 -2.86 -7.11
N LEU A 191 -19.90 -2.86 -5.98
CA LEU A 191 -20.49 -2.45 -4.70
C LEU A 191 -20.37 -0.94 -4.55
N ASP A 192 -21.47 -0.26 -4.28
CA ASP A 192 -21.48 1.16 -3.98
C ASP A 192 -20.95 1.40 -2.55
N PRO A 193 -19.77 2.02 -2.38
CA PRO A 193 -19.20 2.23 -1.06
C PRO A 193 -19.98 3.26 -0.23
N ALA A 194 -20.71 4.20 -0.86
CA ALA A 194 -21.59 5.11 -0.12
C ALA A 194 -22.76 4.34 0.52
N VAL A 195 -23.26 3.28 -0.11
CA VAL A 195 -24.33 2.43 0.42
C VAL A 195 -23.80 1.43 1.46
N ILE A 196 -22.66 0.78 1.18
CA ILE A 196 -22.03 -0.20 2.09
C ILE A 196 -21.52 0.49 3.36
N GLY A 197 -20.86 1.64 3.21
CA GLY A 197 -20.28 2.42 4.30
C GLY A 197 -21.21 3.45 4.93
N ARG A 198 -22.51 3.44 4.61
CA ARG A 198 -23.45 4.49 5.02
C ARG A 198 -23.45 4.77 6.52
N GLU A 199 -23.25 3.75 7.36
CA GLU A 199 -23.26 3.92 8.82
C GLU A 199 -22.04 4.72 9.31
N ALA A 200 -20.85 4.41 8.78
CA ALA A 200 -19.64 5.16 9.09
C ALA A 200 -19.72 6.60 8.56
N ILE A 201 -20.17 6.77 7.32
CA ILE A 201 -20.34 8.09 6.69
C ILE A 201 -21.40 8.91 7.44
N GLY A 202 -22.54 8.31 7.77
CA GLY A 202 -23.61 8.97 8.50
C GLY A 202 -23.26 9.29 9.95
N LEU A 203 -22.43 8.47 10.60
CA LEU A 203 -21.86 8.79 11.91
C LEU A 203 -20.92 9.98 11.80
N ALA A 204 -20.00 9.99 10.84
CA ALA A 204 -19.10 11.12 10.59
C ALA A 204 -19.87 12.43 10.35
N LYS A 205 -20.95 12.40 9.56
CA LYS A 205 -21.85 13.55 9.34
C LYS A 205 -22.56 13.99 10.61
N SER A 206 -23.13 13.05 11.36
CA SER A 206 -23.86 13.34 12.61
C SER A 206 -22.94 13.96 13.67
N THR A 207 -21.73 13.43 13.82
CA THR A 207 -20.71 14.00 14.71
C THR A 207 -20.30 15.40 14.26
N GLU A 208 -20.11 15.61 12.96
CA GLU A 208 -19.79 16.94 12.42
C GLU A 208 -20.90 17.95 12.68
N GLU A 209 -22.15 17.60 12.39
CA GLU A 209 -23.30 18.47 12.59
C GLU A 209 -23.51 18.79 14.07
N THR A 210 -23.41 17.78 14.95
CA THR A 210 -23.49 18.00 16.40
C THR A 210 -22.43 18.99 16.85
N HIS A 211 -21.19 18.84 16.37
CA HIS A 211 -20.10 19.74 16.74
C HIS A 211 -20.28 21.14 16.14
N ALA A 212 -20.72 21.22 14.89
CA ALA A 212 -21.02 22.48 14.21
C ALA A 212 -22.16 23.23 14.91
N GLN A 213 -23.19 22.55 15.39
CA GLN A 213 -24.28 23.13 16.18
C GLN A 213 -23.80 23.60 17.55
N LEU A 214 -22.98 22.81 18.25
CA LEU A 214 -22.37 23.21 19.52
C LEU A 214 -21.56 24.51 19.37
N HIS A 215 -20.80 24.65 18.27
CA HIS A 215 -20.06 25.87 17.96
C HIS A 215 -20.97 27.02 17.51
N ARG A 216 -21.93 26.77 16.60
CA ARG A 216 -22.83 27.79 16.04
C ARG A 216 -23.68 28.45 17.11
N ASN A 217 -24.21 27.66 18.04
CA ASN A 217 -25.11 28.17 19.06
C ASN A 217 -24.37 28.99 20.13
N GLY A 218 -23.03 28.98 20.15
CA GLY A 218 -22.22 29.59 21.22
C GLY A 218 -22.53 29.01 22.61
N ALA A 219 -23.36 27.97 22.64
CA ALA A 219 -24.09 27.48 23.78
C ALA A 219 -23.96 25.96 23.80
N ARG A 220 -22.74 25.50 24.09
CA ARG A 220 -22.65 24.55 25.21
C ARG A 220 -23.43 25.20 26.36
N PRO A 221 -24.29 24.53 27.14
CA PRO A 221 -24.75 25.11 28.39
C PRO A 221 -23.49 25.37 29.22
N SER A 222 -22.89 26.54 29.03
CA SER A 222 -21.69 26.99 29.69
C SER A 222 -22.01 27.21 31.16
N GLY A 223 -23.29 27.14 31.52
CA GLY A 223 -23.81 27.05 32.84
C GLY A 223 -25.33 26.98 32.88
N ALA A 224 -25.86 26.79 34.08
CA ALA A 224 -27.27 26.99 34.40
C ALA A 224 -27.43 28.36 35.07
N LEU A 225 -28.52 29.08 34.73
CA LEU A 225 -28.96 30.22 35.52
C LEU A 225 -29.78 29.70 36.69
N GLU A 226 -29.25 29.88 37.89
CA GLU A 226 -29.89 29.46 39.13
C GLU A 226 -30.39 30.66 39.93
N THR A 227 -31.54 30.50 40.58
CA THR A 227 -32.08 31.49 41.52
C THR A 227 -32.88 30.78 42.60
N ASP A 228 -32.79 31.29 43.83
CA ASP A 228 -33.57 30.82 44.96
C ASP A 228 -35.03 31.35 44.94
N GLN A 229 -35.36 32.23 43.98
CA GLN A 229 -36.67 32.85 43.84
C GLN A 229 -37.63 32.04 42.96
N LYS A 230 -38.92 31.98 43.34
CA LYS A 230 -39.97 31.40 42.48
C LYS A 230 -40.30 32.36 41.34
N LEU A 231 -39.90 31.99 40.12
CA LEU A 231 -40.24 32.71 38.90
C LEU A 231 -41.59 32.24 38.31
N THR A 232 -42.37 33.17 37.76
CA THR A 232 -43.55 32.88 36.95
C THR A 232 -43.14 32.52 35.51
N THR A 233 -43.99 31.79 34.76
CA THR A 233 -43.71 31.40 33.37
C THR A 233 -43.37 32.60 32.48
N ALA A 234 -44.10 33.71 32.63
CA ALA A 234 -43.86 34.94 31.88
C ALA A 234 -42.48 35.57 32.16
N GLN A 235 -41.99 35.47 33.40
CA GLN A 235 -40.65 35.94 33.77
C GLN A 235 -39.56 35.03 33.18
N ILE A 236 -39.78 33.71 33.15
CA ILE A 236 -38.87 32.74 32.53
C ILE A 236 -38.74 33.00 31.02
N ASP A 237 -39.85 33.21 30.32
CA ASP A 237 -39.84 33.46 28.88
C ASP A 237 -39.17 34.80 28.53
N LYS A 238 -39.40 35.84 29.35
CA LYS A 238 -38.71 37.13 29.19
C LYS A 238 -37.21 37.00 29.43
N LEU A 239 -36.80 36.22 30.45
CA LEU A 239 -35.39 35.95 30.73
C LEU A 239 -34.73 35.18 29.59
N ARG A 240 -35.42 34.16 29.03
CA ARG A 240 -34.94 33.40 27.87
C ARG A 240 -34.75 34.28 26.64
N ALA A 241 -35.72 35.16 26.35
CA ALA A 241 -35.64 36.09 25.23
C ALA A 241 -34.45 37.07 25.39
N GLN A 242 -34.29 37.68 26.56
CA GLN A 242 -33.17 38.59 26.85
C GLN A 242 -31.81 37.89 26.78
N TRP A 243 -31.73 36.66 27.28
CA TRP A 243 -30.51 35.85 27.22
C TRP A 243 -30.13 35.54 25.77
N GLN A 244 -31.09 35.10 24.96
CA GLN A 244 -30.87 34.80 23.55
C GLN A 244 -30.45 36.05 22.75
N GLU A 245 -31.04 37.21 23.04
CA GLU A 245 -30.70 38.48 22.39
C GLU A 245 -29.28 38.95 22.74
N SER A 246 -28.91 38.86 24.01
CA SER A 246 -27.65 39.42 24.52
C SER A 246 -26.45 38.50 24.33
N TYR A 247 -26.67 37.18 24.37
CA TYR A 247 -25.63 36.16 24.44
C TYR A 247 -25.78 35.04 23.40
N GLY A 248 -26.86 35.01 22.62
CA GLY A 248 -27.06 34.01 21.58
C GLY A 248 -26.24 34.29 20.31
N GLY A 249 -25.69 33.23 19.71
CA GLY A 249 -25.00 33.28 18.43
C GLY A 249 -23.54 33.75 18.49
N VAL A 250 -22.78 33.45 17.42
CA VAL A 250 -21.33 33.65 17.34
C VAL A 250 -20.91 35.11 17.56
N ALA A 251 -21.69 36.08 17.10
CA ALA A 251 -21.40 37.52 17.23
C ALA A 251 -21.40 38.03 18.69
N ASN A 252 -22.01 37.28 19.62
CA ASN A 252 -22.11 37.65 21.04
C ASN A 252 -21.12 36.88 21.93
N THR A 253 -20.22 36.08 21.34
CA THR A 253 -19.22 35.29 22.05
C THR A 253 -18.21 36.19 22.78
N GLY A 254 -17.91 35.87 24.04
CA GLY A 254 -16.94 36.62 24.86
C GLY A 254 -17.51 37.86 25.58
N LYS A 255 -18.81 38.15 25.44
CA LYS A 255 -19.46 39.18 26.26
C LYS A 255 -19.58 38.72 27.71
N THR A 256 -19.29 39.62 28.65
CA THR A 256 -19.47 39.34 30.08
C THR A 256 -20.95 39.24 30.42
N PRO A 257 -21.42 38.12 31.01
CA PRO A 257 -22.80 37.99 31.45
C PRO A 257 -23.07 38.94 32.62
N VAL A 258 -24.08 39.80 32.51
CA VAL A 258 -24.54 40.70 33.57
C VAL A 258 -25.83 40.13 34.14
N LEU A 259 -25.78 39.68 35.39
CA LEU A 259 -26.91 39.05 36.07
C LEU A 259 -27.47 39.99 37.14
N ALA A 260 -28.80 40.13 37.18
CA ALA A 260 -29.52 40.93 38.17
C ALA A 260 -30.53 40.05 38.94
N GLY A 261 -31.01 40.55 40.08
CA GLY A 261 -32.11 39.89 40.81
C GLY A 261 -31.76 38.58 41.50
N GLY A 262 -30.49 38.35 41.86
CA GLY A 262 -30.05 37.14 42.57
C GLY A 262 -29.87 35.91 41.67
N LEU A 263 -29.89 36.09 40.35
CA LEU A 263 -29.49 35.05 39.39
C LEU A 263 -27.98 34.78 39.50
N LYS A 264 -27.61 33.50 39.60
CA LYS A 264 -26.23 33.03 39.61
C LYS A 264 -25.97 32.20 38.36
N TRP A 265 -24.79 32.39 37.78
CA TRP A 265 -24.31 31.55 36.68
C TRP A 265 -23.49 30.41 37.24
N ASN A 266 -24.00 29.18 37.12
CA ASN A 266 -23.25 27.99 37.51
C ASN A 266 -22.62 27.35 36.30
N GLN A 267 -21.31 27.55 36.14
CA GLN A 267 -20.59 27.05 34.99
C GLN A 267 -20.54 25.52 34.96
N ILE A 268 -20.98 24.89 33.86
CA ILE A 268 -20.81 23.45 33.64
C ILE A 268 -19.52 23.26 32.86
N THR A 269 -18.46 22.86 33.55
CA THR A 269 -17.15 22.58 32.93
C THR A 269 -17.11 21.14 32.44
N GLN A 270 -17.07 20.92 31.13
CA GLN A 270 -16.80 19.60 30.53
C GLN A 270 -15.45 19.63 29.83
N SER A 271 -14.37 19.25 30.52
CA SER A 271 -13.01 19.20 29.95
C SER A 271 -12.68 17.87 29.25
N GLY A 272 -13.38 16.77 29.56
CA GLY A 272 -13.12 15.45 28.97
C GLY A 272 -13.75 15.23 27.58
N VAL A 273 -14.86 15.89 27.31
CA VAL A 273 -15.70 15.66 26.11
C VAL A 273 -15.01 16.15 24.83
N ASP A 274 -14.24 17.24 24.91
CA ASP A 274 -13.52 17.78 23.74
C ASP A 274 -12.40 16.84 23.24
N ALA A 275 -11.67 16.20 24.16
CA ALA A 275 -10.64 15.23 23.81
C ALA A 275 -11.25 13.96 23.19
N GLU A 276 -12.37 13.48 23.74
CA GLU A 276 -13.11 12.32 23.24
C GLU A 276 -13.73 12.58 21.85
N HIS A 277 -14.16 13.81 21.56
CA HIS A 277 -14.65 14.21 20.24
C HIS A 277 -13.56 14.18 19.16
N ILE A 278 -12.36 14.68 19.48
CA ILE A 278 -11.23 14.63 18.55
C ILE A 278 -10.86 13.17 18.25
N ALA A 279 -10.81 12.31 19.27
CA ALA A 279 -10.55 10.89 19.09
C ALA A 279 -11.61 10.22 18.22
N THR A 280 -12.89 10.55 18.43
CA THR A 280 -14.00 10.05 17.60
C THR A 280 -13.83 10.48 16.13
N ARG A 281 -13.51 11.75 15.87
CA ARG A 281 -13.31 12.26 14.51
C ARG A 281 -12.11 11.61 13.81
N LYS A 282 -11.00 11.37 14.53
CA LYS A 282 -9.86 10.61 14.01
C LYS A 282 -10.26 9.19 13.60
N LEU A 283 -10.99 8.49 14.47
CA LEU A 283 -11.46 7.13 14.19
C LEU A 283 -12.39 7.08 12.96
N GLN A 284 -13.23 8.10 12.75
CA GLN A 284 -14.08 8.19 11.55
C GLN A 284 -13.25 8.30 10.26
N ILE A 285 -12.11 9.02 10.29
CA ILE A 285 -11.20 9.08 9.12
C ILE A 285 -10.68 7.67 8.81
N GLU A 286 -10.26 6.92 9.83
CA GLU A 286 -9.72 5.57 9.67
C GLU A 286 -10.77 4.56 9.20
N GLU A 287 -12.02 4.66 9.70
CA GLU A 287 -13.12 3.80 9.27
C GLU A 287 -13.46 4.01 7.79
N ILE A 288 -13.53 5.28 7.34
CA ILE A 288 -13.79 5.62 5.95
C ILE A 288 -12.60 5.24 5.05
N ALA A 289 -11.36 5.40 5.53
CA ALA A 289 -10.17 4.94 4.82
C ALA A 289 -10.21 3.41 4.60
N ARG A 290 -10.60 2.65 5.63
CA ARG A 290 -10.74 1.20 5.58
C ARG A 290 -11.81 0.76 4.58
N LEU A 291 -12.96 1.45 4.55
CA LEU A 291 -14.03 1.21 3.58
C LEU A 291 -13.53 1.28 2.13
N LEU A 292 -12.68 2.27 1.83
CA LEU A 292 -12.14 2.50 0.49
C LEU A 292 -10.88 1.68 0.19
N GLY A 293 -10.34 0.96 1.16
CA GLY A 293 -9.06 0.24 1.03
C GLY A 293 -7.86 1.18 0.86
N VAL A 294 -7.94 2.40 1.41
CA VAL A 294 -6.90 3.43 1.36
C VAL A 294 -6.22 3.53 2.73
N PHE A 295 -4.91 3.74 2.77
CA PHE A 295 -4.20 3.98 4.02
C PHE A 295 -4.50 5.38 4.57
N PRO A 296 -4.78 5.55 5.89
CA PRO A 296 -5.16 6.84 6.46
C PRO A 296 -4.17 7.98 6.19
N ILE A 297 -2.87 7.68 6.08
CA ILE A 297 -1.83 8.66 5.78
C ILE A 297 -2.05 9.36 4.43
N MET A 298 -2.68 8.69 3.45
CA MET A 298 -3.02 9.28 2.15
C MET A 298 -4.15 10.32 2.25
N LEU A 299 -4.92 10.25 3.34
CA LEU A 299 -5.95 11.24 3.69
C LEU A 299 -5.39 12.38 4.54
N GLY A 300 -4.08 12.38 4.82
CA GLY A 300 -3.44 13.36 5.71
C GLY A 300 -3.60 13.06 7.20
N HIS A 301 -3.96 11.82 7.57
CA HIS A 301 -4.11 11.39 8.96
C HIS A 301 -3.13 10.26 9.29
N SER A 302 -2.19 10.51 10.19
CA SER A 302 -1.16 9.52 10.55
C SER A 302 -1.47 8.73 11.82
N GLY A 303 -2.70 8.81 12.34
CA GLY A 303 -3.07 8.19 13.62
C GLY A 303 -2.47 8.94 14.81
N ASP A 304 -2.21 8.20 15.90
CA ASP A 304 -1.60 8.76 17.12
C ASP A 304 -0.07 8.74 17.12
N GLN A 305 0.53 8.12 16.10
CA GLN A 305 1.98 8.12 15.91
C GLN A 305 2.34 9.17 14.84
N THR A 306 3.41 9.91 15.09
CA THR A 306 4.02 10.75 14.05
C THR A 306 4.92 9.84 13.21
N PRO A 307 4.62 9.58 11.93
CA PRO A 307 5.43 8.71 11.11
C PRO A 307 6.81 9.37 10.93
N THR A 308 7.86 8.57 11.09
CA THR A 308 9.19 8.99 10.63
C THR A 308 9.22 8.92 9.11
N PHE A 309 10.14 9.63 8.45
CA PHE A 309 10.25 9.58 6.99
C PHE A 309 10.34 8.13 6.46
N ALA A 310 11.12 7.27 7.13
CA ALA A 310 11.26 5.86 6.74
C ALA A 310 9.95 5.05 6.88
N SER A 311 9.11 5.34 7.87
CA SER A 311 7.81 4.64 7.98
C SER A 311 6.77 5.21 7.00
N ALA A 312 6.84 6.50 6.66
CA ALA A 312 5.98 7.11 5.65
C ALA A 312 6.20 6.49 4.25
N ASP A 313 7.46 6.27 3.85
CA ASP A 313 7.80 5.66 2.56
C ASP A 313 7.24 4.23 2.45
N ALA A 314 7.35 3.44 3.51
CA ALA A 314 6.76 2.10 3.57
C ALA A 314 5.22 2.12 3.41
N PHE A 315 4.54 3.12 3.97
CA PHE A 315 3.09 3.28 3.77
C PHE A 315 2.72 3.73 2.36
N LEU A 316 3.55 4.57 1.72
CA LEU A 316 3.38 4.96 0.32
C LEU A 316 3.52 3.76 -0.61
N GLU A 317 4.54 2.92 -0.41
CA GLU A 317 4.73 1.68 -1.17
C GLU A 317 3.56 0.71 -0.96
N ALA A 318 3.13 0.52 0.29
CA ALA A 318 2.00 -0.33 0.62
C ALA A 318 0.70 0.15 -0.07
N HIS A 319 0.47 1.45 -0.14
CA HIS A 319 -0.67 2.01 -0.85
C HIS A 319 -0.63 1.73 -2.36
N VAL A 320 0.54 1.87 -2.99
CA VAL A 320 0.70 1.49 -4.40
C VAL A 320 0.37 0.01 -4.60
N ARG A 321 0.95 -0.87 -3.77
CA ARG A 321 0.79 -2.33 -3.92
C ARG A 321 -0.61 -2.84 -3.63
N TYR A 322 -1.25 -2.39 -2.56
CA TYR A 322 -2.51 -2.96 -2.08
C TYR A 322 -3.74 -2.17 -2.51
N THR A 323 -3.59 -0.86 -2.77
CA THR A 323 -4.70 -0.03 -3.25
C THR A 323 -4.62 0.19 -4.75
N LEU A 324 -3.57 0.82 -5.28
CA LEU A 324 -3.56 1.27 -6.67
C LEU A 324 -3.38 0.13 -7.68
N GLN A 325 -2.51 -0.83 -7.44
CA GLN A 325 -2.23 -1.93 -8.38
C GLN A 325 -3.48 -2.74 -8.80
N PRO A 326 -4.39 -3.13 -7.88
CA PRO A 326 -5.66 -3.75 -8.26
C PRO A 326 -6.50 -2.88 -9.22
N TRP A 327 -6.56 -1.57 -8.99
CA TRP A 327 -7.30 -0.66 -9.85
C TRP A 327 -6.60 -0.44 -11.20
N ILE A 328 -5.27 -0.32 -11.23
CA ILE A 328 -4.49 -0.26 -12.48
C ILE A 328 -4.76 -1.52 -13.33
N LYS A 329 -4.78 -2.70 -12.70
CA LYS A 329 -5.15 -3.94 -13.38
C LYS A 329 -6.59 -3.93 -13.88
N SER A 330 -7.53 -3.38 -13.11
CA SER A 330 -8.93 -3.23 -13.53
C SER A 330 -9.06 -2.35 -14.77
N VAL A 331 -8.38 -1.19 -14.79
CA VAL A 331 -8.36 -0.27 -15.94
C VAL A 331 -7.74 -0.94 -17.16
N ARG A 332 -6.56 -1.54 -17.02
CA ARG A 332 -5.90 -2.27 -18.11
C ARG A 332 -6.80 -3.35 -18.69
N SER A 333 -7.38 -4.17 -17.81
CA SER A 333 -8.27 -5.25 -18.23
C SER A 333 -9.52 -4.72 -18.92
N ALA A 334 -10.09 -3.61 -18.45
CA ALA A 334 -11.25 -2.99 -19.09
C ALA A 334 -10.91 -2.44 -20.48
N VAL A 335 -9.77 -1.77 -20.65
CA VAL A 335 -9.30 -1.31 -21.96
C VAL A 335 -9.07 -2.51 -22.90
N GLU A 336 -8.34 -3.52 -22.45
CA GLU A 336 -8.03 -4.69 -23.28
C GLU A 336 -9.27 -5.52 -23.66
N THR A 337 -10.26 -5.61 -22.77
CA THR A 337 -11.44 -6.46 -23.01
C THR A 337 -12.62 -5.73 -23.64
N GLN A 338 -12.71 -4.41 -23.46
CA GLN A 338 -13.87 -3.62 -23.87
C GLN A 338 -13.55 -2.60 -24.96
N ILE A 339 -12.31 -2.14 -25.10
CA ILE A 339 -11.90 -1.22 -26.17
C ILE A 339 -11.26 -2.00 -27.33
N LEU A 340 -10.34 -2.91 -27.02
CA LEU A 340 -9.68 -3.72 -28.05
C LEU A 340 -10.55 -4.90 -28.50
N THR A 341 -10.55 -5.14 -29.81
CA THR A 341 -11.17 -6.31 -30.42
C THR A 341 -10.40 -7.60 -30.09
N LYS A 342 -10.98 -8.77 -30.38
CA LYS A 342 -10.28 -10.05 -30.19
C LYS A 342 -9.12 -10.17 -31.18
N GLU A 343 -9.32 -9.67 -32.39
CA GLU A 343 -8.37 -9.68 -33.49
C GLU A 343 -7.18 -8.76 -33.18
N GLU A 344 -7.40 -7.56 -32.65
CA GLU A 344 -6.33 -6.67 -32.22
C GLU A 344 -5.48 -7.28 -31.09
N ARG A 345 -6.13 -7.88 -30.08
CA ARG A 345 -5.39 -8.58 -29.03
C ARG A 345 -4.56 -9.75 -29.56
N ALA A 346 -5.12 -10.53 -30.49
CA ALA A 346 -4.39 -11.62 -31.15
C ALA A 346 -3.22 -11.09 -32.02
N ALA A 347 -3.37 -9.89 -32.60
CA ALA A 347 -2.33 -9.18 -33.33
C ALA A 347 -1.28 -8.50 -32.42
N GLY A 348 -1.38 -8.66 -31.10
CA GLY A 348 -0.40 -8.20 -30.13
C GLY A 348 -0.65 -6.81 -29.53
N TYR A 349 -1.82 -6.19 -29.77
CA TYR A 349 -2.20 -4.93 -29.11
C TYR A 349 -2.60 -5.18 -27.65
N TYR A 350 -2.13 -4.32 -26.74
CA TYR A 350 -2.46 -4.39 -25.31
C TYR A 350 -2.38 -3.02 -24.63
N CYS A 351 -2.93 -2.91 -23.42
CA CYS A 351 -2.89 -1.67 -22.65
C CYS A 351 -1.65 -1.63 -21.75
N ARG A 352 -0.81 -0.62 -21.94
CA ARG A 352 0.28 -0.27 -21.03
C ARG A 352 -0.19 0.83 -20.10
N CYS A 353 0.05 0.65 -18.80
CA CYS A 353 -0.02 1.71 -17.81
C CYS A 353 1.36 1.81 -17.20
N ASP A 354 2.04 2.95 -17.37
CA ASP A 354 3.38 3.09 -16.82
C ASP A 354 3.33 3.37 -15.32
N THR A 355 3.85 2.42 -14.53
CA THR A 355 3.89 2.54 -13.07
C THR A 355 5.22 3.14 -12.58
N SER A 356 6.20 3.38 -13.46
CA SER A 356 7.45 4.07 -13.09
C SER A 356 7.17 5.47 -12.55
N GLU A 357 6.11 6.11 -13.06
CA GLU A 357 5.58 7.39 -12.62
C GLU A 357 5.25 7.43 -11.12
N LEU A 358 4.78 6.31 -10.54
CA LEU A 358 4.50 6.23 -9.11
C LEU A 358 5.79 6.22 -8.27
N LEU A 359 6.90 5.79 -8.85
CA LEU A 359 8.24 5.77 -8.23
C LEU A 359 8.97 7.11 -8.35
N ARG A 360 8.46 8.08 -9.14
CA ARG A 360 9.06 9.43 -9.25
C ARG A 360 9.13 10.16 -7.91
N GLY A 361 8.30 9.80 -6.93
CA GLY A 361 8.28 10.43 -5.60
C GLY A 361 9.54 10.20 -4.76
N SER A 362 10.30 9.12 -5.01
CA SER A 362 11.54 8.81 -4.28
C SER A 362 12.74 8.82 -5.25
N LEU A 363 13.44 9.96 -5.31
CA LEU A 363 14.67 10.09 -6.10
C LEU A 363 15.72 9.05 -5.69
N LYS A 364 15.73 8.63 -4.42
CA LYS A 364 16.66 7.62 -3.90
C LYS A 364 16.35 6.24 -4.50
N ASP A 365 15.12 5.75 -4.37
CA ASP A 365 14.76 4.41 -4.87
C ASP A 365 14.85 4.36 -6.40
N ARG A 366 14.51 5.47 -7.06
CA ARG A 366 14.67 5.62 -8.51
C ARG A 366 16.15 5.59 -8.94
N THR A 367 17.02 6.26 -8.18
CA THR A 367 18.47 6.21 -8.42
C THR A 367 19.01 4.80 -8.21
N GLU A 368 18.56 4.10 -7.16
CA GLU A 368 18.97 2.71 -6.90
C GLU A 368 18.46 1.77 -8.00
N TYR A 369 17.22 1.94 -8.47
CA TYR A 369 16.66 1.21 -9.61
C TYR A 369 17.47 1.45 -10.89
N TYR A 370 17.72 2.71 -11.29
CA TYR A 370 18.50 3.00 -12.50
C TYR A 370 19.95 2.58 -12.37
N LYS A 371 20.55 2.69 -11.19
CA LYS A 371 21.91 2.19 -10.94
C LYS A 371 22.00 0.68 -11.14
N ALA A 372 20.98 -0.07 -10.71
CA ALA A 372 20.92 -1.49 -10.99
C ALA A 372 20.64 -1.76 -12.47
N ALA A 373 19.73 -1.00 -13.08
CA ALA A 373 19.26 -1.21 -14.45
C ALA A 373 20.28 -0.84 -15.55
N LEU A 374 21.11 0.17 -15.31
CA LEU A 374 22.25 0.52 -16.18
C LEU A 374 23.44 -0.42 -15.98
N GLY A 375 23.36 -1.33 -15.02
CA GLY A 375 24.40 -2.29 -14.71
C GLY A 375 25.43 -1.75 -13.72
N THR A 376 26.15 -2.69 -13.11
CA THR A 376 27.23 -2.43 -12.15
C THR A 376 28.43 -3.27 -12.53
N ASN A 377 29.61 -3.01 -11.96
CA ASN A 377 30.82 -3.81 -12.20
C ASN A 377 30.62 -5.34 -12.06
N SER A 378 29.59 -5.78 -11.34
CA SER A 378 29.27 -7.20 -11.09
C SER A 378 28.02 -7.71 -11.83
N SER A 379 27.27 -6.88 -12.55
CA SER A 379 26.03 -7.30 -13.22
C SER A 379 25.75 -6.47 -14.48
N PRO A 380 25.40 -7.11 -15.61
CA PRO A 380 25.06 -6.38 -16.83
C PRO A 380 23.82 -5.52 -16.61
N GLY A 381 23.79 -4.38 -17.29
CA GLY A 381 22.57 -3.59 -17.39
C GLY A 381 21.51 -4.33 -18.18
N TRP A 382 20.26 -3.88 -18.06
CA TRP A 382 19.16 -4.27 -18.93
C TRP A 382 18.44 -3.06 -19.53
N LEU A 383 18.79 -1.83 -19.10
CA LEU A 383 18.37 -0.58 -19.72
C LEU A 383 19.57 0.11 -20.37
N ARG A 384 19.29 0.82 -21.46
CA ARG A 384 20.23 1.71 -22.14
C ARG A 384 20.25 3.08 -21.45
N PRO A 385 21.39 3.79 -21.41
CA PRO A 385 21.45 5.15 -20.88
C PRO A 385 20.41 6.11 -21.49
N ASN A 386 20.14 6.03 -22.79
CA ASN A 386 19.12 6.85 -23.45
C ASN A 386 17.69 6.50 -23.02
N GLU A 387 17.39 5.23 -22.71
CA GLU A 387 16.06 4.85 -22.17
C GLU A 387 15.81 5.49 -20.79
N VAL A 388 16.85 5.58 -19.95
CA VAL A 388 16.76 6.27 -18.66
C VAL A 388 16.59 7.78 -18.84
N ARG A 389 17.30 8.39 -19.81
CA ARG A 389 17.14 9.81 -20.14
C ARG A 389 15.74 10.13 -20.61
N GLU A 390 15.20 9.33 -21.51
CA GLU A 390 13.85 9.48 -22.05
C GLU A 390 12.79 9.30 -20.95
N ASP A 391 12.95 8.32 -20.05
CA ASP A 391 12.05 8.10 -18.90
C ASP A 391 12.07 9.28 -17.89
N ASP A 392 13.20 10.00 -17.82
CA ASP A 392 13.36 11.25 -17.07
C ASP A 392 13.00 12.52 -17.87
N GLY A 393 12.53 12.38 -19.12
CA GLY A 393 12.12 13.49 -19.97
C GLY A 393 13.29 14.32 -20.55
N TRP A 394 14.50 13.75 -20.56
CA TRP A 394 15.67 14.34 -21.21
C TRP A 394 15.75 13.86 -22.66
N ASN A 395 16.29 14.71 -23.53
CA ASN A 395 16.60 14.28 -24.90
C ASN A 395 17.65 13.17 -24.88
N PRO A 396 17.52 12.16 -25.77
CA PRO A 396 18.56 11.17 -25.97
C PRO A 396 19.87 11.87 -26.37
N ASP A 397 20.97 11.27 -25.97
CA ASP A 397 22.30 11.70 -26.37
C ASP A 397 22.71 10.92 -27.61
N ASP A 398 23.25 11.61 -28.62
CA ASP A 398 23.60 11.05 -29.93
C ASP A 398 24.84 10.14 -29.87
N GLU A 399 25.54 10.06 -28.72
CA GLU A 399 26.67 9.17 -28.55
C GLU A 399 26.26 7.68 -28.65
N PRO A 400 26.87 6.86 -29.54
CA PRO A 400 26.44 5.48 -29.77
C PRO A 400 26.39 4.58 -28.53
N LYS A 401 27.30 4.80 -27.57
CA LYS A 401 27.34 4.07 -26.29
C LYS A 401 26.09 4.28 -25.41
N MET A 402 25.32 5.33 -25.67
CA MET A 402 24.12 5.69 -24.90
C MET A 402 22.90 4.86 -25.34
N ASP A 403 22.96 4.23 -26.52
CA ASP A 403 21.99 3.27 -27.04
C ASP A 403 22.46 1.81 -26.87
N GLU A 404 23.57 1.59 -26.18
CA GLU A 404 24.09 0.27 -25.88
C GLU A 404 23.84 -0.08 -24.41
N VAL A 405 23.40 -1.31 -24.15
CA VAL A 405 23.29 -1.82 -22.79
C VAL A 405 24.70 -2.01 -22.25
N TRP A 406 25.03 -1.34 -21.16
CA TRP A 406 26.36 -1.44 -20.57
C TRP A 406 26.62 -2.88 -20.10
N GLN A 407 27.73 -3.44 -20.56
CA GLN A 407 28.22 -4.73 -20.12
C GLN A 407 29.51 -4.53 -19.31
N PRO A 408 29.68 -5.25 -18.20
CA PRO A 408 30.94 -5.27 -17.48
C PRO A 408 32.05 -5.69 -18.43
N ALA A 409 33.23 -5.08 -18.32
CA ALA A 409 34.40 -5.44 -19.13
C ALA A 409 34.78 -6.93 -19.01
N THR A 410 34.31 -7.61 -17.97
CA THR A 410 34.42 -9.04 -17.73
C THR A 410 33.49 -9.92 -18.60
N MET A 411 32.56 -9.35 -19.39
CA MET A 411 31.52 -10.08 -20.13
C MET A 411 31.37 -9.71 -21.63
N ALA A 412 32.28 -8.93 -22.22
CA ALA A 412 32.20 -8.55 -23.64
C ALA A 412 32.16 -9.77 -24.60
N PRO A 413 31.42 -9.72 -25.72
CA PRO A 413 31.17 -10.89 -26.56
C PRO A 413 32.44 -11.34 -27.31
N ALA A 414 32.80 -12.61 -27.14
CA ALA A 414 33.95 -13.25 -27.76
C ALA A 414 33.77 -13.39 -29.28
N GLY A 415 34.61 -12.71 -30.04
CA GLY A 415 34.69 -12.81 -31.49
C GLY A 415 36.13 -12.69 -31.99
N GLN A 416 36.98 -13.67 -31.65
CA GLN A 416 38.20 -14.07 -32.39
C GLN A 416 38.85 -15.30 -31.72
N ASP A 417 38.95 -16.41 -32.46
CA ASP A 417 39.61 -17.68 -32.10
C ASP A 417 40.83 -17.90 -33.03
N PRO A 418 41.81 -18.83 -32.78
CA PRO A 418 41.94 -19.77 -31.65
C PRO A 418 43.36 -19.89 -31.06
N GLY A 419 43.48 -20.32 -29.79
CA GLY A 419 44.75 -20.92 -29.30
C GLY A 419 45.02 -20.86 -27.80
N ALA A 420 44.75 -21.98 -27.11
CA ALA A 420 45.27 -22.36 -25.80
C ALA A 420 44.75 -21.61 -24.56
N GLY A 421 43.49 -21.91 -24.21
CA GLY A 421 43.09 -22.39 -22.89
C GLY A 421 43.37 -21.52 -21.66
N GLN A 422 42.33 -20.87 -21.16
CA GLN A 422 42.00 -20.92 -19.73
C GLN A 422 40.47 -20.84 -19.57
N ALA A 423 39.95 -21.82 -18.84
CA ALA A 423 38.55 -22.20 -18.76
C ALA A 423 37.66 -21.11 -18.15
N GLU A 424 36.39 -21.09 -18.58
CA GLU A 424 35.27 -20.55 -17.82
C GLU A 424 35.41 -20.99 -16.35
N ALA A 425 35.64 -20.04 -15.44
CA ALA A 425 35.50 -20.31 -14.03
C ALA A 425 33.99 -20.36 -13.68
N LYS A 426 33.30 -21.42 -14.14
CA LYS A 426 32.27 -22.03 -13.30
C LYS A 426 32.95 -22.25 -11.95
N ALA A 427 32.48 -21.60 -10.89
CA ALA A 427 32.98 -21.89 -9.56
C ALA A 427 32.77 -23.39 -9.33
N THR A 428 33.86 -24.15 -9.43
CA THR A 428 33.82 -25.61 -9.29
C THR A 428 33.21 -25.90 -7.93
N PRO A 429 32.13 -26.70 -7.81
CA PRO A 429 31.56 -27.02 -6.51
C PRO A 429 32.68 -27.48 -5.60
N ARG A 430 32.80 -26.88 -4.42
CA ARG A 430 33.89 -27.11 -3.45
C ARG A 430 33.33 -27.21 -2.04
N THR A 431 34.10 -27.78 -1.12
CA THR A 431 33.68 -27.84 0.29
C THR A 431 33.54 -26.41 0.81
N LEU A 432 32.69 -26.21 1.80
CA LEU A 432 32.31 -24.88 2.26
C LEU A 432 32.48 -24.78 3.76
N TYR A 433 33.27 -23.79 4.19
CA TYR A 433 33.35 -23.34 5.57
C TYR A 433 33.00 -21.85 5.63
N VAL A 434 32.03 -21.50 6.47
CA VAL A 434 31.58 -20.13 6.66
C VAL A 434 31.64 -19.79 8.14
N CYS A 435 32.39 -18.75 8.49
CA CYS A 435 32.48 -18.25 9.85
C CYS A 435 32.51 -16.72 9.91
N ARG A 436 32.32 -16.18 11.12
CA ARG A 436 32.54 -14.75 11.42
C ARG A 436 33.45 -14.61 12.63
N LYS A 437 34.54 -13.84 12.49
CA LYS A 437 35.49 -13.59 13.59
C LYS A 437 34.89 -12.70 14.67
N LEU A 438 35.14 -13.01 15.93
CA LEU A 438 34.81 -12.15 17.06
C LEU A 438 35.82 -10.99 17.10
N LEU A 439 35.33 -9.76 17.11
CA LEU A 439 36.16 -8.55 17.04
C LEU A 439 36.49 -7.98 18.42
N ASN A 440 35.64 -8.20 19.43
CA ASN A 440 35.80 -7.69 20.78
C ASN A 440 36.34 -8.75 21.76
N THR A 441 37.41 -9.43 21.36
CA THR A 441 37.98 -10.61 22.04
C THR A 441 38.53 -10.32 23.44
N ASP A 442 39.03 -9.10 23.69
CA ASP A 442 39.68 -8.75 24.96
C ASP A 442 38.74 -8.92 26.15
N ALA A 443 37.49 -8.46 26.01
CA ALA A 443 36.49 -8.56 27.06
C ALA A 443 36.03 -10.02 27.27
N PHE A 444 35.97 -10.81 26.20
CA PHE A 444 35.60 -12.21 26.23
C PHE A 444 36.69 -13.07 26.89
N LEU A 445 37.94 -12.92 26.49
CA LEU A 445 39.07 -13.66 27.08
C LEU A 445 39.30 -13.28 28.54
N LYS A 446 39.16 -11.99 28.89
CA LYS A 446 39.24 -11.55 30.28
C LYS A 446 38.17 -12.21 31.16
N TRP A 447 36.96 -12.37 30.64
CA TRP A 447 35.91 -13.13 31.33
C TRP A 447 36.27 -14.62 31.45
N ALA A 448 36.70 -15.26 30.36
CA ALA A 448 37.04 -16.69 30.36
C ALA A 448 38.13 -17.01 31.39
N HIS A 449 39.20 -16.23 31.44
CA HIS A 449 40.24 -16.37 32.47
C HIS A 449 39.69 -16.14 33.89
N GLY A 450 38.74 -15.20 34.06
CA GLY A 450 38.06 -14.95 35.33
C GLY A 450 37.18 -16.12 35.81
N GLN A 451 36.69 -16.96 34.89
CA GLN A 451 35.91 -18.17 35.19
C GLN A 451 36.80 -19.42 35.42
N GLY A 452 38.13 -19.28 35.32
CA GLY A 452 39.09 -20.36 35.59
C GLY A 452 39.62 -21.09 34.36
N PHE A 453 39.26 -20.67 33.14
CA PHE A 453 39.85 -21.21 31.90
C PHE A 453 41.29 -20.72 31.74
N LYS A 454 42.27 -21.58 32.06
CA LYS A 454 43.70 -21.25 31.98
C LYS A 454 44.24 -21.23 30.55
N ASN A 455 43.82 -22.20 29.74
CA ASN A 455 44.14 -22.27 28.32
C ASN A 455 42.88 -21.99 27.52
N THR A 456 42.89 -20.90 26.74
CA THR A 456 41.81 -20.51 25.84
C THR A 456 42.34 -20.48 24.41
N LEU A 457 41.43 -20.54 23.44
CA LEU A 457 41.79 -20.23 22.05
C LEU A 457 42.38 -18.81 21.97
N PRO A 458 43.39 -18.59 21.10
CA PRO A 458 43.95 -17.28 20.87
C PRO A 458 42.92 -16.35 20.21
N ALA A 459 43.09 -15.03 20.40
CA ALA A 459 42.10 -14.04 19.99
C ALA A 459 41.77 -14.08 18.49
N ASP A 460 42.75 -14.37 17.64
CA ASP A 460 42.59 -14.44 16.19
C ASP A 460 41.82 -15.68 15.69
N GLN A 461 41.65 -16.66 16.57
CA GLN A 461 40.87 -17.89 16.36
C GLN A 461 39.47 -17.84 16.98
N LEU A 462 39.09 -16.80 17.73
CA LEU A 462 37.73 -16.69 18.25
C LEU A 462 36.75 -16.29 17.14
N HIS A 463 35.80 -17.17 16.84
CA HIS A 463 34.80 -16.99 15.79
C HIS A 463 33.51 -17.74 16.11
N VAL A 464 32.46 -17.44 15.36
CA VAL A 464 31.26 -18.27 15.26
C VAL A 464 31.22 -18.96 13.91
N THR A 465 31.03 -20.28 13.91
CA THR A 465 30.81 -21.06 12.69
C THR A 465 29.33 -20.98 12.29
N ILE A 466 29.08 -20.72 11.02
CA ILE A 466 27.73 -20.68 10.42
C ILE A 466 27.49 -21.94 9.60
N ALA A 467 28.49 -22.37 8.83
CA ALA A 467 28.40 -23.60 8.07
C ALA A 467 29.73 -24.35 7.95
N TYR A 468 29.64 -25.67 8.04
CA TYR A 468 30.73 -26.61 7.78
C TYR A 468 30.19 -27.73 6.89
N SER A 469 30.44 -27.65 5.59
CA SER A 469 29.88 -28.57 4.59
C SER A 469 30.96 -29.31 3.80
N ARG A 470 30.96 -30.64 3.98
CA ARG A 470 31.76 -31.58 3.20
C ARG A 470 31.17 -31.85 1.81
N ALA A 471 29.87 -31.60 1.61
CA ALA A 471 29.26 -31.60 0.29
C ALA A 471 29.84 -30.46 -0.55
N ARG A 472 30.16 -30.78 -1.80
CA ARG A 472 30.69 -29.81 -2.76
C ARG A 472 29.54 -28.96 -3.28
N ILE A 473 29.55 -27.67 -2.94
CA ILE A 473 28.53 -26.69 -3.27
C ILE A 473 29.15 -25.53 -4.06
N ASP A 474 28.38 -24.96 -4.99
CA ASP A 474 28.76 -23.71 -5.64
C ASP A 474 28.54 -22.57 -4.64
N TRP A 475 29.62 -21.91 -4.22
CA TRP A 475 29.53 -20.82 -3.24
C TRP A 475 28.70 -19.65 -3.75
N LEU A 476 28.58 -19.47 -5.07
CA LEU A 476 27.75 -18.42 -5.65
C LEU A 476 26.25 -18.66 -5.43
N THR A 477 25.81 -19.91 -5.29
CA THR A 477 24.40 -20.24 -5.01
C THR A 477 24.02 -20.03 -3.54
N VAL A 478 25.02 -19.87 -2.65
CA VAL A 478 24.82 -19.61 -1.22
C VAL A 478 24.43 -18.15 -0.95
N GLY A 479 24.78 -17.24 -1.87
CA GLY A 479 24.47 -15.81 -1.80
C GLY A 479 25.07 -15.09 -0.60
N GLU A 480 24.73 -13.81 -0.45
CA GLU A 480 25.14 -12.99 0.70
C GLU A 480 24.03 -12.88 1.75
N ASN A 481 24.40 -12.54 2.99
CA ASN A 481 23.44 -12.29 4.05
C ASN A 481 22.69 -10.96 3.82
N TRP A 482 21.35 -11.02 3.85
CA TRP A 482 20.41 -9.92 3.62
C TRP A 482 20.50 -8.77 4.64
N VAL A 483 21.15 -8.98 5.80
CA VAL A 483 21.22 -8.00 6.93
C VAL A 483 22.61 -7.36 7.02
N GLN A 484 23.28 -7.07 5.89
CA GLN A 484 24.57 -6.39 5.92
C GLN A 484 24.42 -4.90 6.28
N ASN A 485 25.00 -4.51 7.41
CA ASN A 485 25.35 -3.11 7.63
C ASN A 485 26.57 -2.73 6.75
N PRO A 486 26.87 -1.44 6.52
CA PRO A 486 27.98 -1.01 5.65
C PRO A 486 29.38 -1.51 6.07
N LYS A 487 29.52 -2.05 7.28
CA LYS A 487 30.78 -2.60 7.82
C LYS A 487 30.79 -4.13 7.86
N GLY A 488 29.71 -4.80 7.43
CA GLY A 488 29.53 -6.25 7.47
C GLY A 488 29.44 -6.85 8.88
N THR A 489 29.31 -6.04 9.93
CA THR A 489 29.37 -6.53 11.33
C THR A 489 28.03 -7.05 11.83
N LEU A 490 28.06 -8.05 12.70
CA LEU A 490 26.90 -8.59 13.40
C LEU A 490 27.09 -8.42 14.91
N THR A 491 26.11 -7.85 15.59
CA THR A 491 26.20 -7.55 17.02
C THR A 491 25.15 -8.34 17.79
N ILE A 492 25.60 -9.15 18.77
CA ILE A 492 24.74 -9.81 19.75
C ILE A 492 24.71 -8.96 21.01
N ALA A 493 23.54 -8.40 21.29
CA ALA A 493 23.32 -7.50 22.43
C ALA A 493 23.75 -8.15 23.77
N PRO A 494 24.23 -7.37 24.75
CA PRO A 494 24.56 -7.87 26.08
C PRO A 494 23.35 -8.54 26.74
N GLY A 495 23.60 -9.63 27.48
CA GLY A 495 22.55 -10.47 28.05
C GLY A 495 21.95 -11.50 27.07
N GLY A 496 20.71 -11.92 27.31
CA GLY A 496 20.04 -12.97 26.53
C GLY A 496 20.39 -14.41 26.97
N PRO A 497 19.72 -15.42 26.39
CA PRO A 497 19.97 -16.83 26.69
C PRO A 497 21.37 -17.24 26.22
N ARG A 498 22.20 -17.65 27.19
CA ARG A 498 23.58 -18.09 26.96
C ARG A 498 23.94 -19.19 27.96
N VAL A 499 24.70 -20.17 27.52
CA VAL A 499 25.14 -21.30 28.35
C VAL A 499 26.55 -21.70 27.95
N VAL A 500 27.35 -22.18 28.89
CA VAL A 500 28.66 -22.76 28.61
C VAL A 500 28.52 -24.27 28.68
N GLU A 501 28.76 -24.95 27.56
CA GLU A 501 28.61 -26.40 27.46
C GLU A 501 29.81 -27.01 26.72
N ALA A 502 30.00 -28.31 26.93
CA ALA A 502 30.93 -29.11 26.15
C ALA A 502 30.27 -29.53 24.83
N LEU A 503 30.95 -29.29 23.71
CA LEU A 503 30.55 -29.65 22.35
C LEU A 503 31.47 -30.72 21.77
N GLY A 504 30.95 -31.49 20.81
CA GLY A 504 31.65 -32.59 20.14
C GLY A 504 31.59 -33.93 20.88
N LYS A 505 32.00 -35.02 20.20
CA LYS A 505 32.11 -36.35 20.83
C LYS A 505 33.12 -36.30 21.98
N ASP A 506 32.72 -36.82 23.14
CA ASP A 506 33.51 -36.87 24.38
C ASP A 506 33.90 -35.50 24.99
N GLY A 507 33.21 -34.41 24.60
CA GLY A 507 33.47 -33.07 25.15
C GLY A 507 34.74 -32.42 24.63
N ALA A 508 35.04 -32.64 23.35
CA ALA A 508 36.26 -32.21 22.66
C ALA A 508 36.49 -30.67 22.65
N ALA A 509 35.45 -29.87 22.84
CA ALA A 509 35.54 -28.43 22.96
C ALA A 509 34.60 -27.89 24.02
N ILE A 510 34.94 -26.79 24.66
CA ILE A 510 34.03 -26.04 25.55
C ILE A 510 33.70 -24.73 24.88
N ALA A 511 32.41 -24.43 24.74
CA ALA A 511 31.94 -23.28 24.01
C ALA A 511 30.89 -22.49 24.79
N LEU A 512 30.82 -21.19 24.51
CA LEU A 512 29.69 -20.35 24.89
C LEU A 512 28.64 -20.42 23.79
N LEU A 513 27.50 -21.06 24.08
CA LEU A 513 26.33 -21.06 23.22
C LEU A 513 25.49 -19.81 23.49
N PHE A 514 24.88 -19.24 22.46
CA PHE A 514 24.02 -18.07 22.55
C PHE A 514 22.92 -18.06 21.49
N ALA A 515 21.78 -17.45 21.82
CA ALA A 515 20.69 -17.30 20.86
C ALA A 515 20.97 -16.17 19.84
N SER A 516 20.83 -16.47 18.54
CA SER A 516 20.86 -15.48 17.47
C SER A 516 19.97 -15.91 16.31
N THR A 517 18.86 -15.19 16.12
CA THR A 517 17.94 -15.44 15.01
C THR A 517 18.62 -15.26 13.65
N ASP A 518 19.49 -14.25 13.51
CA ASP A 518 20.19 -13.97 12.25
C ASP A 518 21.17 -15.09 11.85
N LEU A 519 21.95 -15.62 12.81
CA LEU A 519 22.85 -16.74 12.55
C LEU A 519 22.09 -18.02 12.24
N SER A 520 21.00 -18.29 12.97
CA SER A 520 20.15 -19.47 12.72
C SER A 520 19.49 -19.43 11.34
N TRP A 521 18.92 -18.29 10.93
CA TRP A 521 18.34 -18.14 9.58
C TRP A 521 19.42 -18.23 8.50
N ARG A 522 20.60 -17.65 8.74
CA ARG A 522 21.71 -17.75 7.78
C ARG A 522 22.15 -19.19 7.60
N HIS A 523 22.27 -19.96 8.68
CA HIS A 523 22.56 -21.40 8.61
C HIS A 523 21.51 -22.16 7.79
N VAL A 524 20.22 -21.90 8.00
CA VAL A 524 19.12 -22.52 7.23
C VAL A 524 19.23 -22.18 5.75
N ALA A 525 19.49 -20.92 5.39
CA ALA A 525 19.65 -20.50 4.00
C ALA A 525 20.82 -21.23 3.31
N ILE A 526 21.96 -21.40 4.00
CA ILE A 526 23.10 -22.15 3.46
C ILE A 526 22.75 -23.63 3.29
N ARG A 527 21.95 -24.20 4.20
CA ARG A 527 21.44 -25.58 4.09
C ARG A 527 20.51 -25.76 2.90
N GLU A 528 19.59 -24.83 2.67
CA GLU A 528 18.69 -24.84 1.50
C GLU A 528 19.44 -24.71 0.17
N ALA A 529 20.59 -24.03 0.17
CA ALA A 529 21.49 -23.95 -0.98
C ALA A 529 22.22 -25.27 -1.30
N GLY A 530 22.09 -26.30 -0.46
CA GLY A 530 22.64 -27.64 -0.70
C GLY A 530 23.83 -28.02 0.18
N ALA A 531 24.13 -27.26 1.23
CA ALA A 531 25.18 -27.58 2.19
C ALA A 531 24.80 -28.80 3.07
N SER A 532 25.79 -29.64 3.38
CA SER A 532 25.65 -30.78 4.30
C SER A 532 26.17 -30.43 5.68
N PHE A 533 25.59 -30.99 6.74
CA PHE A 533 26.04 -30.76 8.13
C PHE A 533 26.14 -32.08 8.87
N ASP A 534 27.11 -32.20 9.77
CA ASP A 534 27.35 -33.41 10.55
C ASP A 534 26.37 -33.53 11.73
N TRP A 535 25.82 -32.41 12.22
CA TRP A 535 24.89 -32.35 13.35
C TRP A 535 23.47 -31.95 12.92
N PRO A 536 22.43 -32.55 13.53
CA PRO A 536 21.04 -32.30 13.15
C PRO A 536 20.51 -30.93 13.61
N GLU A 537 21.09 -30.36 14.67
CA GLU A 537 20.68 -29.08 15.27
C GLU A 537 21.83 -28.07 15.22
N TYR A 538 21.53 -26.83 14.85
CA TYR A 538 22.48 -25.73 14.83
C TYR A 538 22.24 -24.79 16.01
N GLN A 539 23.28 -24.59 16.82
CA GLN A 539 23.30 -23.63 17.90
C GLN A 539 24.51 -22.70 17.73
N PRO A 540 24.30 -21.37 17.59
CA PRO A 540 25.40 -20.43 17.50
C PRO A 540 26.29 -20.49 18.75
N HIS A 541 27.59 -20.63 18.55
CA HIS A 541 28.54 -20.76 19.66
C HIS A 541 29.90 -20.15 19.33
N VAL A 542 30.64 -19.75 20.37
CA VAL A 542 32.06 -19.40 20.29
C VAL A 542 32.84 -20.37 21.16
N THR A 543 33.77 -21.10 20.56
CA THR A 543 34.65 -22.02 21.29
C THR A 543 35.60 -21.25 22.20
N ILE A 544 35.64 -21.62 23.47
CA ILE A 544 36.48 -21.02 24.50
C ILE A 544 37.82 -21.75 24.55
N THR A 545 37.79 -23.09 24.58
CA THR A 545 38.98 -23.94 24.62
C THR A 545 38.71 -25.31 24.03
N THR A 546 39.74 -25.92 23.45
CA THR A 546 39.77 -27.31 23.00
C THR A 546 40.66 -28.18 23.88
N ASP A 547 41.30 -27.59 24.89
CA ASP A 547 42.14 -28.31 25.85
C ASP A 547 41.28 -28.93 26.96
N PRO A 548 41.64 -30.11 27.49
CA PRO A 548 41.04 -30.65 28.68
C PRO A 548 41.10 -29.63 29.83
N THR A 549 39.97 -29.39 30.48
CA THR A 549 39.88 -28.42 31.58
C THR A 549 39.35 -29.08 32.85
N ASP A 550 39.87 -28.64 33.99
CA ASP A 550 39.36 -29.01 35.32
C ASP A 550 38.26 -28.04 35.82
N VAL A 551 37.76 -27.15 34.95
CA VAL A 551 36.71 -26.19 35.27
C VAL A 551 35.36 -26.89 35.40
N ASP A 552 34.72 -26.75 36.56
CA ASP A 552 33.36 -27.22 36.81
C ASP A 552 32.34 -26.32 36.07
N LEU A 553 31.89 -26.77 34.90
CA LEU A 553 30.99 -26.02 34.01
C LEU A 553 29.67 -25.63 34.68
N SER A 554 29.21 -26.39 35.69
CA SER A 554 27.97 -26.08 36.42
C SER A 554 28.03 -24.80 37.25
N LYS A 555 29.25 -24.31 37.53
CA LYS A 555 29.52 -23.10 38.32
C LYS A 555 29.99 -21.92 37.48
N VAL A 556 30.14 -22.12 36.17
CA VAL A 556 30.57 -21.05 35.26
C VAL A 556 29.40 -20.12 34.99
N GLU A 557 29.60 -18.83 35.25
CA GLU A 557 28.64 -17.80 34.85
C GLU A 557 28.85 -17.44 33.37
N PRO A 558 27.86 -17.67 32.48
CA PRO A 558 28.01 -17.39 31.06
C PRO A 558 28.31 -15.90 30.80
N TYR A 559 29.18 -15.61 29.84
CA TYR A 559 29.53 -14.24 29.45
C TYR A 559 28.26 -13.43 29.17
N ARG A 560 28.11 -12.25 29.79
CA ARG A 560 26.93 -11.37 29.62
C ARG A 560 27.19 -10.11 28.79
N GLY A 561 28.45 -9.86 28.38
CA GLY A 561 28.80 -8.71 27.55
C GLY A 561 28.28 -8.81 26.12
N GLU A 562 28.48 -7.77 25.33
CA GLU A 562 28.14 -7.78 23.90
C GLU A 562 29.11 -8.69 23.12
N LEU A 563 28.66 -9.34 22.04
CA LEU A 563 29.53 -10.07 21.11
C LEU A 563 29.46 -9.37 19.74
N ILE A 564 30.59 -8.91 19.22
CA ILE A 564 30.66 -8.19 17.95
C ILE A 564 31.42 -9.05 16.95
N PHE A 565 30.73 -9.53 15.93
CA PHE A 565 31.30 -10.35 14.87
C PHE A 565 31.55 -9.53 13.60
N GLY A 566 32.63 -9.85 12.89
CA GLY A 566 33.00 -9.26 11.61
C GLY A 566 32.21 -9.81 10.42
N PRO A 567 32.63 -9.47 9.18
CA PRO A 567 32.02 -9.99 7.95
C PRO A 567 32.13 -11.52 7.82
N GLU A 568 31.28 -12.11 6.97
CA GLU A 568 31.36 -13.53 6.63
C GLU A 568 32.64 -13.84 5.88
N ILE A 569 33.32 -14.89 6.32
CA ILE A 569 34.52 -15.42 5.68
C ILE A 569 34.13 -16.76 5.07
N PHE A 570 34.32 -16.89 3.76
CA PHE A 570 34.13 -18.12 3.00
C PHE A 570 35.49 -18.76 2.73
N SER A 571 35.68 -20.00 3.15
CA SER A 571 36.88 -20.77 2.84
C SER A 571 36.54 -22.22 2.51
N GLU A 572 37.49 -22.91 1.86
CA GLU A 572 37.39 -24.35 1.62
C GLU A 572 37.79 -25.08 2.91
N ILE A 573 37.22 -26.27 3.13
CA ILE A 573 37.58 -27.07 4.30
C ILE A 573 39.01 -27.59 4.11
N ASP A 574 39.90 -27.29 5.05
CA ASP A 574 41.27 -27.79 4.99
C ASP A 574 41.28 -29.32 5.13
N PRO A 575 41.96 -30.08 4.27
CA PRO A 575 41.94 -31.55 4.33
C PRO A 575 42.82 -32.12 5.45
N ASN A 576 43.76 -31.32 6.00
CA ASN A 576 44.72 -31.75 7.00
C ASN A 576 44.29 -31.32 8.42
N PRO A 577 44.18 -32.24 9.40
CA PRO A 577 43.77 -31.91 10.77
C PRO A 577 44.69 -30.90 11.49
N GLN A 578 45.99 -30.89 11.18
CA GLN A 578 46.96 -29.97 11.78
C GLN A 578 46.72 -28.53 11.28
N ASP A 579 46.49 -28.37 9.98
CA ASP A 579 46.29 -27.06 9.34
C ASP A 579 44.91 -26.45 9.68
N ARG A 580 43.92 -27.27 10.04
CA ARG A 580 42.60 -26.80 10.55
C ARG A 580 42.72 -26.05 11.88
N ALA A 581 43.60 -26.50 12.76
CA ALA A 581 43.86 -25.84 14.03
C ALA A 581 44.57 -24.49 13.82
N ASP A 582 45.45 -24.41 12.81
CA ASP A 582 46.19 -23.19 12.46
C ASP A 582 45.34 -22.19 11.65
N SER A 583 44.39 -22.65 10.84
CA SER A 583 43.46 -21.80 10.08
C SER A 583 42.22 -21.37 10.88
N GLY A 584 42.10 -21.84 12.13
CA GLY A 584 40.98 -21.56 13.01
C GLY A 584 39.68 -22.24 12.59
N GLN A 585 39.72 -23.28 11.75
CA GLN A 585 38.54 -24.06 11.36
C GLN A 585 38.19 -25.07 12.46
N ALA A 586 37.26 -24.70 13.35
CA ALA A 586 36.74 -25.63 14.35
C ALA A 586 35.79 -26.64 13.70
N THR A 587 36.01 -27.94 13.97
CA THR A 587 35.03 -28.99 13.64
C THR A 587 33.93 -28.99 14.69
N GLU A 588 32.67 -28.89 14.27
CA GLU A 588 31.50 -29.07 15.15
C GLU A 588 31.42 -30.49 15.72
#